data_AF-A0AAW1RF10-F1
#
_entry.id   AF-A0AAW1RF10-F1
#
_cell.length_a   1.000
_cell.length_b   1.000
_cell.length_c   1.000
_cell.angle_alpha   90.00
_cell.angle_beta   90.00
_cell.angle_gamma   90.00
#
_symmetry.space_group_name_H-M   'P 1'
#
loop_
_entity.id
_entity.type
_entity.pdbx_description
1 polymer ?
#
loop_
_entity_poly.entity_id
_entity_poly.type
_entity_poly.pdbx_seq_one_letter_code
_entity_poly.pdbx_strand_id
1 'polypeptide(L)'
;MRSSRSFAVSLSVLAVTMSSVLGSTTDKLSAFNSVQVCTPFSVLVSSSEDSSYGISVDADSDVRRAIKASVSNQQLSLETSGNFRTSNPIKVTVLMPKGALESISANSPFTSSVKVQSGVAADGLAVTAGGAGSVTLTDLDNSRLSISKTGAGTVVASGRADSVSVNGQGVGTVYLKGAIKDAEFTLSGVTKAAIDSSDGGLQIRGDLSQLSKVTYTQGACNIQSDSPFGSGFPFGDLNMDSMFAGCDQVQSIDVPSLAEWTAGIDVSGSFTCNGEHGGSSSASAGTPGTPGSSSVGGFAASGTPGTPGTSSVSGTNGANGADVIGNVGANGADGVSYSAVGGQGGRGGSAYSSSNGNTVVRGADGQDGSSITTGGDGQSFQGNDGGVRTIRSNASQADLQMS
;
A
#
# COMPACT_ATOMS: atom_id res chain seq x y z
N MET A 1 -85.46 -6.13 -36.41
CA MET A 1 -84.40 -7.07 -36.02
C MET A 1 -83.41 -6.34 -35.11
N ARG A 2 -83.38 -6.69 -33.82
CA ARG A 2 -82.51 -6.06 -32.81
C ARG A 2 -81.11 -6.69 -32.91
N SER A 3 -80.11 -5.89 -33.25
CA SER A 3 -78.70 -6.30 -33.28
C SER A 3 -78.05 -5.90 -31.96
N SER A 4 -77.92 -6.87 -31.03
CA SER A 4 -77.13 -6.73 -29.82
C SER A 4 -75.65 -6.86 -30.17
N ARG A 5 -74.87 -5.81 -29.92
CA ARG A 5 -73.40 -5.85 -30.01
C ARG A 5 -72.82 -6.01 -28.62
N SER A 6 -72.24 -7.18 -28.36
CA SER A 6 -71.47 -7.48 -27.16
C SER A 6 -70.14 -6.71 -27.18
N PHE A 7 -69.91 -5.90 -26.15
CA PHE A 7 -68.62 -5.26 -25.89
C PHE A 7 -67.74 -6.22 -25.07
N ALA A 8 -66.72 -6.79 -25.70
CA ALA A 8 -65.66 -7.53 -25.01
C ALA A 8 -64.60 -6.54 -24.53
N VAL A 9 -64.53 -6.33 -23.22
CA VAL A 9 -63.47 -5.53 -22.58
C VAL A 9 -62.26 -6.45 -22.40
N SER A 10 -61.26 -6.29 -23.27
CA SER A 10 -59.98 -6.98 -23.15
C SER A 10 -59.09 -6.22 -22.17
N LEU A 11 -58.90 -6.79 -20.98
CA LEU A 11 -58.07 -6.24 -19.92
C LEU A 11 -56.63 -6.74 -20.13
N SER A 12 -55.80 -5.96 -20.82
CA SER A 12 -54.37 -6.25 -20.98
C SER A 12 -53.61 -5.84 -19.73
N VAL A 13 -53.19 -6.82 -18.92
CA VAL A 13 -52.29 -6.62 -17.78
C VAL A 13 -50.87 -6.41 -18.34
N LEU A 14 -50.41 -5.17 -18.38
CA LEU A 14 -49.02 -4.82 -18.69
C LEU A 14 -48.16 -5.09 -17.44
N ALA A 15 -47.43 -6.20 -17.42
CA ALA A 15 -46.40 -6.44 -16.43
C ALA A 15 -45.17 -5.57 -16.78
N VAL A 16 -45.01 -4.43 -16.10
CA VAL A 16 -43.80 -3.60 -16.20
C VAL A 16 -42.72 -4.25 -15.34
N THR A 17 -41.91 -5.12 -15.94
CA THR A 17 -40.67 -5.57 -15.32
C THR A 17 -39.68 -4.42 -15.37
N MET A 18 -39.46 -3.73 -14.26
CA MET A 18 -38.36 -2.77 -14.12
C MET A 18 -37.04 -3.54 -14.05
N SER A 19 -36.52 -3.94 -15.22
CA SER A 19 -35.13 -4.31 -15.35
C SER A 19 -34.32 -3.05 -15.09
N SER A 20 -33.66 -2.97 -13.93
CA SER A 20 -32.62 -1.99 -13.66
C SER A 20 -31.53 -2.19 -14.71
N VAL A 21 -31.57 -1.40 -15.78
CA VAL A 21 -30.56 -1.42 -16.83
C VAL A 21 -29.25 -0.97 -16.19
N LEU A 22 -28.33 -1.91 -16.01
CA LEU A 22 -26.92 -1.60 -15.80
C LEU A 22 -26.50 -0.73 -16.98
N GLY A 23 -26.20 0.53 -16.68
CA GLY A 23 -25.81 1.52 -17.65
C GLY A 23 -24.31 1.68 -17.64
N SER A 24 -23.68 1.54 -18.80
CA SER A 24 -22.32 2.01 -19.03
C SER A 24 -22.37 3.44 -19.54
N THR A 25 -21.53 4.31 -19.00
CA THR A 25 -21.30 5.66 -19.54
C THR A 25 -19.85 5.79 -19.95
N THR A 26 -19.61 6.36 -21.13
CA THR A 26 -18.26 6.67 -21.62
C THR A 26 -18.14 8.16 -21.84
N ASP A 27 -17.26 8.80 -21.08
CA ASP A 27 -17.00 10.23 -21.16
C ASP A 27 -15.63 10.48 -21.79
N LYS A 28 -15.58 11.34 -22.80
CA LYS A 28 -14.32 11.79 -23.39
C LYS A 28 -13.65 12.80 -22.47
N LEU A 29 -12.33 12.68 -22.33
CA LEU A 29 -11.52 13.54 -21.48
C LEU A 29 -10.50 14.32 -22.31
N SER A 30 -9.96 15.39 -21.75
CA SER A 30 -8.75 16.02 -22.28
C SER A 30 -7.54 15.09 -22.12
N ALA A 31 -6.46 15.35 -22.85
CA ALA A 31 -5.25 14.55 -22.79
C ALA A 31 -4.60 14.59 -21.39
N PHE A 32 -4.10 13.45 -20.95
CA PHE A 32 -3.35 13.27 -19.69
C PHE A 32 -2.29 12.17 -19.85
N ASN A 33 -1.21 12.24 -19.07
CA ASN A 33 -0.15 11.23 -19.01
C ASN A 33 0.09 10.69 -17.58
N SER A 34 -0.65 11.23 -16.61
CA SER A 34 -0.63 10.81 -15.20
C SER A 34 -2.04 10.40 -14.76
N VAL A 35 -2.13 9.32 -13.99
CA VAL A 35 -3.40 8.84 -13.40
C VAL A 35 -3.26 8.79 -11.88
N GLN A 36 -4.11 9.53 -11.18
CA GLN A 36 -4.19 9.54 -9.73
C GLN A 36 -5.54 8.95 -9.29
N VAL A 37 -5.49 7.88 -8.49
CA VAL A 37 -6.65 7.12 -8.05
C VAL A 37 -6.77 7.21 -6.54
N CYS A 38 -7.88 7.82 -6.09
CA CYS A 38 -8.20 7.97 -4.67
C CYS A 38 -9.57 7.37 -4.37
N THR A 39 -9.97 6.34 -5.11
CA THR A 39 -11.29 5.70 -4.98
C THR A 39 -11.23 4.46 -4.08
N PRO A 40 -12.33 4.10 -3.38
CA PRO A 40 -12.39 2.89 -2.56
C PRO A 40 -12.66 1.60 -3.35
N PHE A 41 -12.64 1.66 -4.69
CA PHE A 41 -12.91 0.54 -5.59
C PHE A 41 -11.80 0.39 -6.65
N SER A 42 -11.76 -0.77 -7.30
CA SER A 42 -10.76 -1.10 -8.32
C SER A 42 -10.93 -0.32 -9.62
N VAL A 43 -9.81 0.07 -10.24
CA VAL A 43 -9.76 0.81 -11.51
C VAL A 43 -8.85 0.07 -12.51
N LEU A 44 -9.30 -0.02 -13.76
CA LEU A 44 -8.51 -0.52 -14.88
C LEU A 44 -8.00 0.65 -15.72
N VAL A 45 -6.72 0.68 -16.04
CA VAL A 45 -6.11 1.59 -17.01
C VAL A 45 -5.73 0.78 -18.24
N SER A 46 -6.26 1.16 -19.40
CA SER A 46 -6.12 0.40 -20.64
C SER A 46 -5.86 1.29 -21.84
N SER A 47 -5.28 0.69 -22.88
CA SER A 47 -4.98 1.39 -24.13
C SER A 47 -6.26 1.53 -24.96
N SER A 48 -6.50 2.71 -25.52
CA SER A 48 -7.57 2.92 -26.49
C SER A 48 -7.10 2.59 -27.90
N GLU A 49 -7.94 1.91 -28.68
CA GLU A 49 -7.64 1.56 -30.09
C GLU A 49 -7.64 2.79 -31.00
N ASP A 50 -8.49 3.77 -30.69
CA ASP A 50 -8.66 5.00 -31.45
C ASP A 50 -7.75 6.14 -31.00
N SER A 51 -6.80 5.86 -30.09
CA SER A 51 -5.93 6.87 -29.47
C SER A 51 -6.71 8.02 -28.81
N SER A 52 -7.90 7.75 -28.28
CA SER A 52 -8.67 8.72 -27.50
C SER A 52 -8.38 8.60 -25.99
N TYR A 53 -8.68 9.69 -25.28
CA TYR A 53 -8.68 9.76 -23.83
C TYR A 53 -10.12 9.71 -23.32
N GLY A 54 -10.38 8.87 -22.32
CA GLY A 54 -11.73 8.75 -21.78
C GLY A 54 -11.82 7.92 -20.51
N ILE A 55 -13.02 7.89 -19.96
CA ILE A 55 -13.38 7.05 -18.83
C ILE A 55 -14.68 6.32 -19.15
N SER A 56 -14.71 5.02 -18.90
CA SER A 56 -15.89 4.17 -19.00
C SER A 56 -16.28 3.67 -17.61
N VAL A 57 -17.53 3.89 -17.22
CA VAL A 57 -18.05 3.50 -15.90
C VAL A 57 -19.28 2.61 -16.07
N ASP A 58 -19.16 1.35 -15.66
CA ASP A 58 -20.24 0.36 -15.56
C ASP A 58 -20.51 0.07 -14.08
N ALA A 59 -21.56 0.68 -13.55
CA ALA A 59 -21.97 0.61 -12.14
C ALA A 59 -23.43 1.09 -11.98
N ASP A 60 -23.98 0.96 -10.75
CA ASP A 60 -25.29 1.53 -10.40
C ASP A 60 -25.31 3.06 -10.56
N SER A 61 -26.49 3.63 -10.84
CA SER A 61 -26.65 5.07 -11.10
C SER A 61 -26.13 5.95 -9.96
N ASP A 62 -26.32 5.52 -8.72
CA ASP A 62 -25.90 6.27 -7.54
C ASP A 62 -24.37 6.28 -7.42
N VAL A 63 -23.73 5.14 -7.73
CA VAL A 63 -22.27 5.02 -7.81
C VAL A 63 -21.73 5.90 -8.93
N ARG A 64 -22.30 5.84 -10.13
CA ARG A 64 -21.85 6.68 -11.27
C ARG A 64 -21.89 8.17 -10.96
N ARG A 65 -22.94 8.64 -10.26
CA ARG A 65 -23.05 10.05 -9.83
C ARG A 65 -22.05 10.42 -8.75
N ALA A 66 -21.62 9.46 -7.92
CA ALA A 66 -20.64 9.69 -6.87
C ALA A 66 -19.20 9.75 -7.41
N ILE A 67 -18.91 9.09 -8.53
CA ILE A 67 -17.57 9.08 -9.17
C ILE A 67 -17.31 10.44 -9.82
N LYS A 68 -16.15 11.02 -9.51
CA LYS A 68 -15.66 12.26 -10.10
C LYS A 68 -14.36 12.00 -10.84
N ALA A 69 -14.33 12.36 -12.11
CA ALA A 69 -13.14 12.36 -12.94
C ALA A 69 -12.84 13.79 -13.37
N SER A 70 -11.61 14.25 -13.13
CA SER A 70 -11.17 15.57 -13.57
C SER A 70 -9.74 15.50 -14.10
N VAL A 71 -9.45 16.28 -15.14
CA VAL A 71 -8.10 16.38 -15.70
C VAL A 71 -7.57 17.77 -15.43
N SER A 72 -6.45 17.85 -14.72
CA SER A 72 -5.74 19.09 -14.42
C SER A 72 -4.24 18.84 -14.53
N ASN A 73 -3.50 19.76 -15.14
CA ASN A 73 -2.04 19.63 -15.34
C ASN A 73 -1.61 18.29 -15.97
N GLN A 74 -2.38 17.78 -16.95
CA GLN A 74 -2.17 16.48 -17.60
C GLN A 74 -2.26 15.27 -16.64
N GLN A 75 -2.86 15.44 -15.47
CA GLN A 75 -3.17 14.38 -14.52
C GLN A 75 -4.68 14.17 -14.45
N LEU A 76 -5.11 12.93 -14.67
CA LEU A 76 -6.46 12.48 -14.37
C LEU A 76 -6.55 12.15 -12.88
N SER A 77 -7.40 12.86 -12.15
CA SER A 77 -7.75 12.54 -10.76
C SER A 77 -9.10 11.83 -10.71
N LEU A 78 -9.13 10.63 -10.13
CA LEU A 78 -10.33 9.84 -9.85
C LEU A 78 -10.66 9.89 -8.37
N GLU A 79 -11.83 10.41 -8.08
CA GLU A 79 -12.33 10.68 -6.74
C GLU A 79 -13.75 10.12 -6.58
N THR A 80 -14.21 10.09 -5.34
CA THR A 80 -15.63 9.83 -5.05
C THR A 80 -16.18 10.87 -4.10
N SER A 81 -17.44 11.24 -4.27
CA SER A 81 -18.12 12.16 -3.37
C SER A 81 -19.51 11.67 -3.00
N GLY A 82 -19.84 11.84 -1.72
CA GLY A 82 -21.11 11.44 -1.17
C GLY A 82 -21.17 9.95 -0.85
N ASN A 83 -22.29 9.56 -0.27
CA ASN A 83 -22.50 8.19 0.19
C ASN A 83 -23.15 7.37 -0.92
N PHE A 84 -22.74 6.12 -1.06
CA PHE A 84 -23.39 5.17 -1.94
C PHE A 84 -23.24 3.75 -1.42
N ARG A 85 -24.20 2.90 -1.77
CA ARG A 85 -24.16 1.47 -1.49
C ARG A 85 -24.52 0.72 -2.75
N THR A 86 -23.76 -0.31 -3.07
CA THR A 86 -24.05 -1.18 -4.22
C THR A 86 -23.72 -2.63 -3.92
N SER A 87 -24.55 -3.54 -4.39
CA SER A 87 -24.24 -4.97 -4.46
C SER A 87 -23.60 -5.37 -5.79
N ASN A 88 -23.71 -4.52 -6.80
CA ASN A 88 -23.22 -4.81 -8.14
C ASN A 88 -21.73 -4.48 -8.27
N PRO A 89 -21.00 -5.15 -9.17
CA PRO A 89 -19.61 -4.80 -9.46
C PRO A 89 -19.49 -3.37 -9.99
N ILE A 90 -18.47 -2.65 -9.51
CA ILE A 90 -18.09 -1.33 -10.02
C ILE A 90 -16.94 -1.54 -11.00
N LYS A 91 -17.15 -1.26 -12.28
CA LYS A 91 -16.10 -1.33 -13.31
C LYS A 91 -15.78 0.05 -13.83
N VAL A 92 -14.62 0.57 -13.44
CA VAL A 92 -14.09 1.84 -13.95
C VAL A 92 -12.90 1.53 -14.84
N THR A 93 -12.98 1.93 -16.11
CA THR A 93 -11.90 1.77 -17.10
C THR A 93 -11.47 3.14 -17.60
N VAL A 94 -10.20 3.48 -17.38
CA VAL A 94 -9.54 4.65 -17.95
C VAL A 94 -8.94 4.24 -19.29
N LEU A 95 -9.26 5.00 -20.33
CA LEU A 95 -8.81 4.80 -21.70
C LEU A 95 -7.81 5.90 -22.07
N MET A 96 -6.68 5.52 -22.65
CA MET A 96 -5.67 6.46 -23.15
C MET A 96 -4.85 5.85 -24.31
N PRO A 97 -4.16 6.66 -25.13
CA PRO A 97 -3.33 6.14 -26.21
C PRO A 97 -2.19 5.23 -25.72
N LYS A 98 -1.70 4.38 -26.61
CA LYS A 98 -0.52 3.54 -26.33
C LYS A 98 0.70 4.39 -26.03
N GLY A 99 1.48 3.99 -25.04
CA GLY A 99 2.71 4.68 -24.62
C GLY A 99 2.50 6.06 -24.01
N ALA A 100 1.26 6.45 -23.67
CA ALA A 100 0.97 7.77 -23.13
C ALA A 100 1.09 7.86 -21.59
N LEU A 101 1.13 6.73 -20.88
CA LEU A 101 1.17 6.72 -19.43
C LEU A 101 2.59 6.80 -18.90
N GLU A 102 2.89 7.89 -18.20
CA GLU A 102 4.18 8.16 -17.57
C GLU A 102 4.12 7.93 -16.06
N SER A 103 2.97 8.15 -15.42
CA SER A 103 2.86 7.99 -13.97
C SER A 103 1.49 7.53 -13.47
N ILE A 104 1.51 6.79 -12.37
CA ILE A 104 0.34 6.30 -11.65
C ILE A 104 0.52 6.58 -10.17
N SER A 105 -0.49 7.13 -9.52
CA SER A 105 -0.51 7.29 -8.08
C SER A 105 -1.81 6.72 -7.51
N ALA A 106 -1.72 5.62 -6.79
CA ALA A 106 -2.84 4.98 -6.11
C ALA A 106 -2.75 5.28 -4.62
N ASN A 107 -3.57 6.21 -4.12
CA ASN A 107 -3.58 6.64 -2.71
C ASN A 107 -4.94 6.33 -2.09
N SER A 108 -5.28 5.05 -2.01
CA SER A 108 -6.53 4.64 -1.38
C SER A 108 -6.31 4.18 0.05
N PRO A 109 -7.09 4.68 1.02
CA PRO A 109 -7.06 4.15 2.37
C PRO A 109 -7.61 2.72 2.46
N PHE A 110 -8.25 2.21 1.41
CA PHE A 110 -8.85 0.88 1.35
C PHE A 110 -8.07 -0.07 0.44
N THR A 111 -8.52 -1.33 0.41
CA THR A 111 -7.96 -2.41 -0.41
C THR A 111 -8.35 -2.30 -1.90
N SER A 112 -8.44 -1.08 -2.44
CA SER A 112 -8.72 -0.89 -3.88
C SER A 112 -7.54 -1.38 -4.72
N SER A 113 -7.82 -1.93 -5.90
CA SER A 113 -6.78 -2.36 -6.84
C SER A 113 -6.73 -1.48 -8.09
N VAL A 114 -5.56 -0.97 -8.45
CA VAL A 114 -5.34 -0.34 -9.76
C VAL A 114 -4.64 -1.33 -10.67
N LYS A 115 -5.28 -1.69 -11.79
CA LYS A 115 -4.71 -2.58 -12.80
C LYS A 115 -4.34 -1.79 -14.05
N VAL A 116 -3.16 -2.05 -14.60
CA VAL A 116 -2.65 -1.41 -15.81
C VAL A 116 -2.36 -2.50 -16.83
N GLN A 117 -3.05 -2.42 -17.97
CA GLN A 117 -2.88 -3.36 -19.06
C GLN A 117 -1.72 -2.99 -20.00
N SER A 118 -1.42 -3.92 -20.90
CA SER A 118 -0.36 -3.83 -21.89
C SER A 118 -0.46 -2.59 -22.79
N GLY A 119 0.70 -2.13 -23.24
CA GLY A 119 0.84 -1.10 -24.27
C GLY A 119 0.55 0.34 -23.80
N VAL A 120 0.18 0.55 -22.55
CA VAL A 120 -0.19 1.88 -22.04
C VAL A 120 1.05 2.71 -21.65
N ALA A 121 2.11 2.07 -21.16
CA ALA A 121 3.22 2.75 -20.50
C ALA A 121 4.30 3.26 -21.47
N ALA A 122 4.83 4.46 -21.20
CA ALA A 122 5.94 5.10 -21.93
C ALA A 122 7.31 4.51 -21.57
N ASP A 123 8.41 4.92 -22.22
CA ASP A 123 9.76 4.40 -21.92
C ASP A 123 10.17 4.45 -20.43
N GLY A 124 9.58 5.39 -19.67
CA GLY A 124 9.65 5.44 -18.21
C GLY A 124 8.26 5.43 -17.58
N LEU A 125 8.05 4.56 -16.59
CA LEU A 125 6.83 4.51 -15.79
C LEU A 125 7.15 4.75 -14.30
N ALA A 126 6.50 5.73 -13.70
CA ALA A 126 6.55 6.01 -12.27
C ALA A 126 5.27 5.53 -11.58
N VAL A 127 5.39 4.70 -10.56
CA VAL A 127 4.27 4.15 -9.81
C VAL A 127 4.40 4.51 -8.34
N THR A 128 3.42 5.23 -7.83
CA THR A 128 3.27 5.53 -6.40
C THR A 128 2.10 4.73 -5.85
N ALA A 129 2.37 3.82 -4.92
CA ALA A 129 1.34 3.04 -4.24
C ALA A 129 1.33 3.41 -2.75
N GLY A 130 0.31 4.15 -2.33
CA GLY A 130 0.07 4.57 -0.96
C GLY A 130 -1.13 3.85 -0.34
N GLY A 131 -1.14 3.77 1.00
CA GLY A 131 -2.27 3.22 1.76
C GLY A 131 -2.31 1.69 1.76
N ALA A 132 -3.52 1.12 1.70
CA ALA A 132 -3.74 -0.33 1.79
C ALA A 132 -4.06 -0.99 0.43
N GLY A 133 -4.07 -0.20 -0.65
CA GLY A 133 -4.42 -0.66 -1.98
C GLY A 133 -3.36 -1.55 -2.64
N SER A 134 -3.71 -2.12 -3.78
CA SER A 134 -2.77 -2.84 -4.64
C SER A 134 -2.62 -2.17 -6.00
N VAL A 135 -1.43 -2.26 -6.60
CA VAL A 135 -1.18 -1.84 -7.98
C VAL A 135 -0.66 -3.04 -8.75
N THR A 136 -1.31 -3.36 -9.86
CA THR A 136 -0.95 -4.48 -10.74
C THR A 136 -0.63 -3.96 -12.13
N LEU A 137 0.60 -4.13 -12.55
CA LEU A 137 1.09 -3.77 -13.88
C LEU A 137 1.32 -5.07 -14.64
N THR A 138 0.66 -5.24 -15.78
CA THR A 138 0.79 -6.46 -16.59
C THR A 138 1.32 -6.13 -17.98
N ASP A 139 2.18 -7.02 -18.49
CA ASP A 139 2.76 -6.95 -19.83
C ASP A 139 3.49 -5.62 -20.07
N LEU A 140 4.30 -5.21 -19.09
CA LEU A 140 5.20 -4.06 -19.20
C LEU A 140 6.25 -4.31 -20.30
N ASP A 141 6.61 -3.24 -21.00
CA ASP A 141 7.74 -3.19 -21.93
C ASP A 141 8.34 -1.79 -21.83
N ASN A 142 9.10 -1.56 -20.76
CA ASN A 142 9.61 -0.24 -20.40
C ASN A 142 11.13 -0.28 -20.29
N SER A 143 11.80 0.83 -20.58
CA SER A 143 13.23 0.93 -20.29
C SER A 143 13.45 1.13 -18.79
N ARG A 144 12.58 1.93 -18.13
CA ARG A 144 12.71 2.28 -16.71
C ARG A 144 11.39 2.16 -15.97
N LEU A 145 11.41 1.48 -14.82
CA LEU A 145 10.29 1.38 -13.90
C LEU A 145 10.70 1.92 -12.53
N SER A 146 10.02 2.94 -12.04
CA SER A 146 10.24 3.50 -10.71
C SER A 146 9.03 3.24 -9.83
N ILE A 147 9.19 2.51 -8.73
CA ILE A 147 8.12 2.18 -7.79
C ILE A 147 8.42 2.87 -6.45
N SER A 148 7.47 3.69 -5.99
CA SER A 148 7.45 4.28 -4.66
C SER A 148 6.27 3.72 -3.88
N LYS A 149 6.53 2.89 -2.88
CA LYS A 149 5.50 2.26 -2.05
C LYS A 149 5.55 2.84 -0.64
N THR A 150 4.40 3.31 -0.16
CA THR A 150 4.19 3.66 1.24
C THR A 150 2.91 2.97 1.76
N GLY A 151 2.86 2.65 3.06
CA GLY A 151 1.70 1.99 3.66
C GLY A 151 1.74 0.46 3.59
N ALA A 152 0.55 -0.17 3.62
CA ALA A 152 0.29 -1.61 3.79
C ALA A 152 0.09 -2.38 2.46
N GLY A 153 0.12 -1.69 1.32
CA GLY A 153 -0.29 -2.22 0.03
C GLY A 153 0.62 -3.27 -0.62
N THR A 154 0.21 -3.76 -1.79
CA THR A 154 1.02 -4.67 -2.63
C THR A 154 1.19 -4.12 -4.04
N VAL A 155 2.40 -4.15 -4.57
CA VAL A 155 2.67 -3.82 -5.98
C VAL A 155 3.07 -5.11 -6.70
N VAL A 156 2.42 -5.42 -7.82
CA VAL A 156 2.80 -6.52 -8.72
C VAL A 156 3.12 -5.90 -10.07
N ALA A 157 4.31 -6.15 -10.58
CA ALA A 157 4.71 -5.74 -11.92
C ALA A 157 5.20 -6.96 -12.71
N SER A 158 4.58 -7.22 -13.86
CA SER A 158 5.01 -8.27 -14.78
C SER A 158 5.32 -7.73 -16.17
N GLY A 159 6.40 -8.22 -16.79
CA GLY A 159 6.81 -7.86 -18.14
C GLY A 159 8.32 -7.72 -18.29
N ARG A 160 8.76 -6.79 -19.13
CA ARG A 160 10.15 -6.45 -19.36
C ARG A 160 10.45 -5.05 -18.84
N ALA A 161 11.53 -4.93 -18.07
CA ALA A 161 12.10 -3.66 -17.64
C ALA A 161 13.63 -3.73 -17.66
N ASP A 162 14.31 -2.82 -18.36
CA ASP A 162 15.78 -2.84 -18.33
C ASP A 162 16.29 -2.41 -16.94
N SER A 163 15.72 -1.36 -16.34
CA SER A 163 16.06 -0.90 -15.00
C SER A 163 14.81 -0.72 -14.12
N VAL A 164 14.84 -1.28 -12.92
CA VAL A 164 13.81 -1.12 -11.89
C VAL A 164 14.40 -0.46 -10.65
N SER A 165 13.75 0.60 -10.16
CA SER A 165 14.08 1.25 -8.89
C SER A 165 12.88 1.15 -7.95
N VAL A 166 13.07 0.62 -6.75
CA VAL A 166 12.01 0.44 -5.75
C VAL A 166 12.38 1.15 -4.45
N ASN A 167 11.62 2.18 -4.10
CA ASN A 167 11.65 2.81 -2.79
C ASN A 167 10.43 2.35 -2.00
N GLY A 168 10.64 1.52 -0.98
CA GLY A 168 9.57 0.88 -0.23
C GLY A 168 9.63 1.20 1.26
N GLN A 169 8.52 1.72 1.80
CA GLN A 169 8.37 2.03 3.22
C GLN A 169 7.04 1.48 3.75
N GLY A 170 7.00 1.18 5.05
CA GLY A 170 5.79 0.67 5.72
C GLY A 170 5.74 -0.85 5.78
N VAL A 171 4.61 -1.44 5.40
CA VAL A 171 4.35 -2.89 5.49
C VAL A 171 3.88 -3.40 4.14
N GLY A 172 4.40 -4.50 3.63
CA GLY A 172 3.84 -5.14 2.44
C GLY A 172 4.87 -5.50 1.40
N THR A 173 4.40 -5.81 0.19
CA THR A 173 5.23 -6.57 -0.76
C THR A 173 5.25 -5.94 -2.15
N VAL A 174 6.42 -5.97 -2.78
CA VAL A 174 6.60 -5.68 -4.20
C VAL A 174 6.99 -6.97 -4.91
N TYR A 175 6.18 -7.41 -5.87
CA TYR A 175 6.46 -8.54 -6.74
C TYR A 175 6.86 -8.03 -8.11
N LEU A 176 8.02 -8.48 -8.60
CA LEU A 176 8.52 -8.20 -9.93
C LEU A 176 8.66 -9.52 -10.67
N LYS A 177 8.10 -9.63 -11.87
CA LYS A 177 8.16 -10.86 -12.68
C LYS A 177 8.51 -10.56 -14.14
N GLY A 178 9.46 -11.30 -14.71
CA GLY A 178 9.79 -11.27 -16.13
C GLY A 178 11.22 -10.83 -16.42
N ALA A 179 11.48 -10.17 -17.55
CA ALA A 179 12.84 -9.87 -17.98
C ALA A 179 13.34 -8.57 -17.34
N ILE A 180 14.17 -8.70 -16.30
CA ILE A 180 14.74 -7.57 -15.54
C ILE A 180 16.25 -7.69 -15.51
N LYS A 181 16.97 -6.63 -15.91
CA LYS A 181 18.44 -6.59 -15.93
C LYS A 181 19.03 -5.98 -14.68
N ASP A 182 18.56 -4.79 -14.30
CA ASP A 182 19.05 -4.06 -13.13
C ASP A 182 17.90 -3.76 -12.18
N ALA A 183 18.07 -4.07 -10.89
CA ALA A 183 17.10 -3.78 -9.84
C ALA A 183 17.77 -3.12 -8.63
N GLU A 184 17.31 -1.92 -8.29
CA GLU A 184 17.79 -1.14 -7.17
C GLU A 184 16.70 -0.99 -6.11
N PHE A 185 17.03 -1.30 -4.86
CA PHE A 185 16.08 -1.32 -3.75
C PHE A 185 16.52 -0.38 -2.62
N THR A 186 15.62 0.48 -2.17
CA THR A 186 15.75 1.20 -0.90
C THR A 186 14.54 0.85 -0.06
N LEU A 187 14.68 -0.14 0.83
CA LEU A 187 13.56 -0.65 1.63
C LEU A 187 13.75 -0.36 3.12
N SER A 188 12.66 0.06 3.76
CA SER A 188 12.57 0.22 5.21
C SER A 188 11.22 -0.28 5.72
N GLY A 189 11.12 -0.43 7.05
CA GLY A 189 9.93 -1.00 7.68
C GLY A 189 9.90 -2.52 7.65
N VAL A 190 8.73 -3.06 7.35
CA VAL A 190 8.45 -4.49 7.17
C VAL A 190 8.06 -4.71 5.71
N THR A 191 9.02 -4.44 4.81
CA THR A 191 8.80 -4.49 3.37
C THR A 191 9.52 -5.67 2.74
N LYS A 192 8.80 -6.44 1.93
CA LYS A 192 9.39 -7.53 1.12
C LYS A 192 9.44 -7.13 -0.34
N ALA A 193 10.55 -7.42 -1.02
CA ALA A 193 10.59 -7.47 -2.47
C ALA A 193 10.80 -8.92 -2.92
N ALA A 194 10.08 -9.34 -3.96
CA ALA A 194 10.16 -10.68 -4.52
C ALA A 194 10.34 -10.56 -6.04
N ILE A 195 11.44 -11.09 -6.57
CA ILE A 195 11.85 -10.92 -7.97
C ILE A 195 11.96 -12.28 -8.66
N ASP A 196 11.03 -12.56 -9.56
CA ASP A 196 11.06 -13.71 -10.44
C ASP A 196 11.55 -13.28 -11.82
N SER A 197 12.89 -13.22 -12.00
CA SER A 197 13.46 -12.81 -13.29
C SER A 197 13.59 -13.99 -14.23
N SER A 198 13.25 -13.79 -15.50
CA SER A 198 13.56 -14.73 -16.59
C SER A 198 14.93 -14.49 -17.21
N ASP A 199 15.59 -13.37 -16.89
CA ASP A 199 16.94 -13.04 -17.35
C ASP A 199 17.99 -13.50 -16.32
N GLY A 200 18.95 -14.32 -16.75
CA GLY A 200 20.01 -14.84 -15.88
C GLY A 200 21.04 -13.77 -15.49
N GLY A 201 21.03 -12.61 -16.17
CA GLY A 201 21.94 -11.49 -15.94
C GLY A 201 21.51 -10.50 -14.86
N LEU A 202 20.40 -10.74 -14.14
CA LEU A 202 19.86 -9.81 -13.15
C LEU A 202 20.93 -9.36 -12.12
N GLN A 203 21.12 -8.05 -11.99
CA GLN A 203 21.92 -7.41 -10.93
C GLN A 203 20.99 -6.73 -9.93
N ILE A 204 21.03 -7.17 -8.67
CA ILE A 204 20.26 -6.60 -7.56
C ILE A 204 21.20 -5.83 -6.65
N ARG A 205 20.87 -4.58 -6.34
CA ARG A 205 21.63 -3.73 -5.42
C ARG A 205 20.73 -2.85 -4.55
N GLY A 206 21.32 -2.25 -3.52
CA GLY A 206 20.70 -1.19 -2.75
C GLY A 206 20.79 -1.40 -1.24
N ASP A 207 19.91 -0.74 -0.51
CA ASP A 207 19.94 -0.58 0.93
C ASP A 207 18.67 -1.13 1.57
N LEU A 208 18.85 -2.01 2.55
CA LEU A 208 17.78 -2.52 3.39
C LEU A 208 18.01 -2.07 4.82
N SER A 209 16.91 -1.67 5.46
CA SER A 209 16.87 -1.37 6.88
C SER A 209 15.72 -2.11 7.55
N GLN A 210 15.83 -2.26 8.88
CA GLN A 210 14.82 -2.87 9.74
C GLN A 210 14.53 -4.33 9.39
N LEU A 211 13.28 -4.68 9.07
CA LEU A 211 12.82 -6.05 8.80
C LEU A 211 12.56 -6.26 7.30
N SER A 212 13.27 -5.52 6.45
CA SER A 212 13.10 -5.60 5.01
C SER A 212 13.86 -6.79 4.41
N LYS A 213 13.33 -7.40 3.35
CA LYS A 213 13.93 -8.58 2.71
C LYS A 213 13.73 -8.59 1.20
N VAL A 214 14.77 -8.97 0.46
CA VAL A 214 14.67 -9.24 -0.99
C VAL A 214 14.81 -10.74 -1.26
N THR A 215 13.81 -11.31 -1.92
CA THR A 215 13.79 -12.70 -2.39
C THR A 215 13.89 -12.70 -3.91
N TYR A 216 14.71 -13.58 -4.49
CA TYR A 216 14.93 -13.63 -5.94
C TYR A 216 15.13 -15.06 -6.44
N THR A 217 14.85 -15.32 -7.72
CA THR A 217 15.02 -16.67 -8.31
C THR A 217 16.40 -16.87 -8.94
N GLN A 218 16.95 -15.84 -9.60
CA GLN A 218 18.23 -15.89 -10.31
C GLN A 218 18.90 -14.52 -10.39
N GLY A 219 20.21 -14.49 -10.65
CA GLY A 219 21.02 -13.27 -10.73
C GLY A 219 22.05 -13.13 -9.60
N ALA A 220 22.64 -11.95 -9.50
CA ALA A 220 23.56 -11.58 -8.43
C ALA A 220 22.91 -10.54 -7.51
N CYS A 221 23.05 -10.71 -6.20
CA CYS A 221 22.47 -9.81 -5.20
C CYS A 221 23.56 -9.24 -4.30
N ASN A 222 23.74 -7.92 -4.37
CA ASN A 222 24.71 -7.14 -3.61
C ASN A 222 23.98 -6.01 -2.86
N ILE A 223 23.32 -6.38 -1.77
CA ILE A 223 22.56 -5.48 -0.93
C ILE A 223 23.31 -5.19 0.36
N GLN A 224 23.34 -3.93 0.76
CA GLN A 224 23.78 -3.51 2.08
C GLN A 224 22.58 -3.60 3.03
N SER A 225 22.73 -4.38 4.11
CA SER A 225 21.69 -4.55 5.12
C SER A 225 22.19 -4.00 6.44
N ASP A 226 21.61 -2.88 6.87
CA ASP A 226 21.83 -2.32 8.19
C ASP A 226 20.83 -2.95 9.15
N SER A 227 21.18 -4.14 9.67
CA SER A 227 20.38 -4.79 10.71
C SER A 227 20.41 -3.90 11.97
N PRO A 228 19.24 -3.43 12.47
CA PRO A 228 19.18 -2.64 13.70
C PRO A 228 19.61 -3.47 14.92
N PHE A 229 19.71 -4.78 14.75
CA PHE A 229 20.14 -5.66 15.82
C PHE A 229 21.66 -5.70 15.95
N GLY A 230 22.46 -5.48 14.90
CA GLY A 230 23.92 -5.55 15.03
C GLY A 230 24.44 -6.85 15.69
N SER A 231 25.75 -7.02 15.70
CA SER A 231 26.40 -8.24 16.20
C SER A 231 26.47 -8.32 17.74
N GLY A 232 25.54 -7.67 18.46
CA GLY A 232 25.68 -7.35 19.89
C GLY A 232 24.53 -7.76 20.80
N PHE A 233 23.47 -8.41 20.30
CA PHE A 233 22.39 -8.86 21.17
C PHE A 233 22.85 -10.06 22.01
N PRO A 234 22.78 -9.99 23.36
CA PRO A 234 23.33 -11.00 24.27
C PRO A 234 22.49 -12.28 24.37
N PHE A 235 21.51 -12.48 23.49
CA PHE A 235 20.74 -13.72 23.41
C PHE A 235 21.54 -14.73 22.61
N GLY A 236 22.40 -15.47 23.31
CA GLY A 236 23.47 -16.30 22.75
C GLY A 236 23.11 -17.22 21.59
N ASP A 237 24.10 -17.44 20.71
CA ASP A 237 24.27 -18.47 19.67
C ASP A 237 23.11 -18.76 18.69
N LEU A 238 21.99 -18.04 18.76
CA LEU A 238 20.99 -18.08 17.70
C LEU A 238 21.52 -17.24 16.54
N ASN A 239 22.09 -17.92 15.54
CA ASN A 239 22.55 -17.35 14.27
C ASN A 239 21.37 -16.79 13.46
N MET A 240 20.83 -15.66 13.93
CA MET A 240 19.73 -14.92 13.30
C MET A 240 20.21 -14.09 12.10
N ASP A 241 21.52 -14.01 11.85
CA ASP A 241 22.09 -13.30 10.69
C ASP A 241 21.56 -13.87 9.37
N SER A 242 21.32 -15.19 9.32
CA SER A 242 20.71 -15.85 8.16
C SER A 242 19.26 -15.44 7.91
N MET A 243 18.53 -15.03 8.95
CA MET A 243 17.13 -14.58 8.83
C MET A 243 17.03 -13.14 8.31
N PHE A 244 18.06 -12.33 8.54
CA PHE A 244 18.17 -10.93 8.10
C PHE A 244 19.14 -10.73 6.94
N ALA A 245 19.58 -11.82 6.31
CA ALA A 245 20.30 -11.75 5.06
C ALA A 245 19.44 -10.96 4.05
N GLY A 246 19.97 -9.83 3.57
CA GLY A 246 19.22 -8.92 2.72
C GLY A 246 18.73 -9.57 1.42
N CYS A 247 19.40 -10.63 0.99
CA CYS A 247 19.16 -11.39 -0.22
C CYS A 247 18.88 -12.86 0.12
N ASP A 248 17.78 -13.40 -0.40
CA ASP A 248 17.42 -14.82 -0.26
C ASP A 248 17.06 -15.41 -1.63
N GLN A 249 17.85 -16.38 -2.10
CA GLN A 249 17.61 -17.01 -3.40
C GLN A 249 16.67 -18.22 -3.23
N VAL A 250 15.59 -18.25 -4.00
CA VAL A 250 14.57 -19.32 -3.96
C VAL A 250 14.36 -19.95 -5.33
N GLN A 251 13.76 -21.13 -5.38
CA GLN A 251 13.50 -21.83 -6.66
C GLN A 251 12.32 -21.25 -7.43
N SER A 252 11.33 -20.70 -6.72
CA SER A 252 10.12 -20.14 -7.32
C SER A 252 9.48 -19.12 -6.39
N ILE A 253 8.83 -18.12 -6.98
CA ILE A 253 8.05 -17.12 -6.26
C ILE A 253 6.61 -17.25 -6.71
N ASP A 254 5.70 -17.46 -5.75
CA ASP A 254 4.27 -17.41 -6.01
C ASP A 254 3.84 -15.95 -6.09
N VAL A 255 3.35 -15.53 -7.27
CA VAL A 255 2.90 -14.16 -7.51
C VAL A 255 1.39 -14.15 -7.42
N PRO A 256 0.79 -13.36 -6.51
CA PRO A 256 -0.65 -13.35 -6.35
C PRO A 256 -1.34 -12.91 -7.64
N SER A 257 -2.39 -13.62 -8.04
CA SER A 257 -3.32 -13.13 -9.06
C SER A 257 -4.08 -11.94 -8.48
N LEU A 258 -3.95 -10.77 -9.10
CA LEU A 258 -4.57 -9.55 -8.58
C LEU A 258 -5.58 -8.93 -9.54
N ALA A 259 -6.41 -8.08 -8.92
CA ALA A 259 -7.50 -7.27 -9.43
C ALA A 259 -8.77 -8.04 -9.82
N GLU A 260 -9.65 -8.19 -8.83
CA GLU A 260 -11.08 -8.39 -9.05
C GLU A 260 -11.80 -7.04 -9.00
N TRP A 261 -12.93 -6.95 -9.69
CA TRP A 261 -13.81 -5.80 -9.57
C TRP A 261 -14.42 -5.75 -8.18
N THR A 262 -14.42 -4.56 -7.57
CA THR A 262 -15.06 -4.35 -6.27
C THR A 262 -16.57 -4.50 -6.41
N ALA A 263 -17.19 -5.31 -5.58
CA ALA A 263 -18.63 -5.49 -5.48
C ALA A 263 -19.05 -5.45 -4.00
N GLY A 264 -20.33 -5.17 -3.74
CA GLY A 264 -20.87 -5.28 -2.37
C GLY A 264 -20.35 -4.21 -1.40
N ILE A 265 -20.05 -2.99 -1.85
CA ILE A 265 -19.45 -1.94 -1.01
C ILE A 265 -20.49 -0.94 -0.48
N ASP A 266 -20.30 -0.50 0.76
CA ASP A 266 -20.97 0.64 1.38
C ASP A 266 -19.93 1.73 1.65
N VAL A 267 -20.11 2.89 1.02
CA VAL A 267 -19.17 4.01 1.05
C VAL A 267 -19.82 5.20 1.70
N SER A 268 -19.13 5.78 2.69
CA SER A 268 -19.53 6.99 3.40
C SER A 268 -18.44 8.05 3.36
N GLY A 269 -18.83 9.29 3.08
CA GLY A 269 -17.92 10.44 3.02
C GLY A 269 -17.48 10.79 1.59
N SER A 270 -16.27 11.31 1.45
CA SER A 270 -15.69 11.67 0.15
C SER A 270 -14.22 11.31 0.13
N PHE A 271 -13.74 10.79 -0.99
CA PHE A 271 -12.35 10.42 -1.17
C PHE A 271 -11.74 11.32 -2.23
N THR A 272 -10.85 12.21 -1.80
CA THR A 272 -10.21 13.22 -2.64
C THR A 272 -8.70 13.00 -2.66
N CYS A 273 -8.06 13.43 -3.74
CA CYS A 273 -6.63 13.24 -3.94
C CYS A 273 -5.76 14.34 -3.33
N ASN A 274 -6.35 15.46 -2.90
CA ASN A 274 -5.61 16.66 -2.51
C ASN A 274 -5.10 16.68 -1.05
N GLY A 275 -5.11 15.55 -0.34
CA GLY A 275 -4.39 15.42 0.94
C GLY A 275 -4.85 16.34 2.08
N GLU A 276 -5.91 17.13 1.91
CA GLU A 276 -6.57 17.81 3.02
C GLU A 276 -7.32 16.76 3.84
N HIS A 277 -6.59 16.12 4.77
CA HIS A 277 -7.03 15.06 5.67
C HIS A 277 -8.11 15.50 6.69
N GLY A 278 -8.93 16.51 6.39
CA GLY A 278 -9.96 17.04 7.27
C GLY A 278 -11.30 16.28 7.25
N GLY A 279 -11.50 15.36 6.30
CA GLY A 279 -12.72 14.56 6.19
C GLY A 279 -12.55 13.16 6.77
N SER A 280 -13.43 12.76 7.69
CA SER A 280 -13.58 11.37 8.08
C SER A 280 -14.31 10.61 6.96
N SER A 281 -13.59 9.77 6.23
CA SER A 281 -14.16 8.93 5.18
C SER A 281 -14.02 7.47 5.55
N SER A 282 -15.09 6.69 5.38
CA SER A 282 -15.09 5.27 5.70
C SER A 282 -15.78 4.48 4.60
N ALA A 283 -15.20 3.34 4.24
CA ALA A 283 -15.78 2.38 3.32
C ALA A 283 -15.71 1.00 3.96
N SER A 284 -16.78 0.24 3.84
CA SER A 284 -16.81 -1.15 4.25
C SER A 284 -17.20 -2.00 3.05
N ALA A 285 -16.33 -2.94 2.69
CA ALA A 285 -16.72 -4.02 1.81
C ALA A 285 -17.68 -4.93 2.58
N GLY A 286 -18.95 -4.97 2.16
CA GLY A 286 -19.83 -6.05 2.54
C GLY A 286 -19.26 -7.35 1.99
N THR A 287 -19.30 -8.42 2.79
CA THR A 287 -19.06 -9.76 2.25
C THR A 287 -20.05 -9.96 1.10
N PRO A 288 -19.60 -10.33 -0.11
CA PRO A 288 -20.49 -10.65 -1.21
C PRO A 288 -21.50 -11.67 -0.70
N GLY A 289 -22.77 -11.26 -0.59
CA GLY A 289 -23.81 -12.16 -0.14
C GLY A 289 -23.83 -13.33 -1.10
N THR A 290 -23.47 -14.53 -0.62
CA THR A 290 -23.60 -15.75 -1.39
C THR A 290 -25.00 -15.78 -2.00
N PRO A 291 -25.16 -15.82 -3.34
CA PRO A 291 -26.48 -15.78 -3.97
C PRO A 291 -27.35 -16.85 -3.33
N GLY A 292 -28.47 -16.42 -2.75
CA GLY A 292 -29.28 -17.23 -1.85
C GLY A 292 -29.57 -18.61 -2.41
N SER A 293 -28.92 -19.63 -1.85
CA SER A 293 -29.43 -20.98 -1.95
C SER A 293 -30.75 -20.95 -1.19
N SER A 294 -31.84 -21.16 -1.93
CA SER A 294 -33.17 -21.29 -1.36
C SER A 294 -33.22 -22.63 -0.64
N SER A 295 -32.75 -22.69 0.61
CA SER A 295 -32.95 -23.86 1.45
C SER A 295 -34.42 -23.91 1.88
N VAL A 296 -35.18 -24.73 1.16
CA VAL A 296 -36.51 -25.17 1.54
C VAL A 296 -36.39 -26.06 2.79
N GLY A 297 -37.07 -25.68 3.87
CA GLY A 297 -37.68 -26.62 4.81
C GLY A 297 -36.90 -27.02 6.07
N GLY A 298 -37.39 -26.54 7.22
CA GLY A 298 -37.51 -27.31 8.47
C GLY A 298 -36.25 -27.45 9.33
N PHE A 299 -36.21 -26.79 10.48
CA PHE A 299 -36.61 -27.31 11.79
C PHE A 299 -36.52 -26.17 12.81
N ALA A 300 -37.55 -26.01 13.62
CA ALA A 300 -37.62 -24.99 14.66
C ALA A 300 -36.70 -25.35 15.83
N ALA A 301 -35.73 -24.48 16.12
CA ALA A 301 -35.08 -24.41 17.42
C ALA A 301 -35.13 -22.95 17.89
N SER A 302 -35.85 -22.73 18.98
CA SER A 302 -35.96 -21.45 19.66
C SER A 302 -34.62 -21.05 20.27
N GLY A 303 -33.92 -20.12 19.63
CA GLY A 303 -32.76 -19.44 20.16
C GLY A 303 -32.80 -17.97 19.73
N THR A 304 -32.79 -17.08 20.70
CA THR A 304 -32.79 -15.62 20.51
C THR A 304 -31.56 -15.21 19.69
N PRO A 305 -31.69 -14.49 18.55
CA PRO A 305 -30.53 -14.03 17.79
C PRO A 305 -29.86 -12.85 18.49
N GLY A 306 -28.64 -13.07 18.97
CA GLY A 306 -27.72 -11.98 19.29
C GLY A 306 -27.34 -11.22 18.02
N THR A 307 -27.37 -9.90 18.12
CA THR A 307 -27.01 -8.95 17.06
C THR A 307 -25.56 -9.15 16.61
N PRO A 308 -25.25 -9.21 15.30
CA PRO A 308 -23.86 -9.21 14.85
C PRO A 308 -23.21 -7.86 15.18
N GLY A 309 -22.18 -7.87 16.01
CA GLY A 309 -21.36 -6.70 16.30
C GLY A 309 -20.58 -6.27 15.06
N THR A 310 -20.83 -5.06 14.59
CA THR A 310 -20.00 -4.36 13.61
C THR A 310 -18.74 -3.85 14.32
N SER A 311 -17.60 -4.49 14.08
CA SER A 311 -16.30 -3.94 14.46
C SER A 311 -15.90 -2.87 13.45
N SER A 312 -16.18 -1.61 13.77
CA SER A 312 -15.57 -0.47 13.08
C SER A 312 -14.28 -0.10 13.82
N VAL A 313 -13.15 -0.17 13.11
CA VAL A 313 -11.88 0.38 13.60
C VAL A 313 -11.77 1.80 13.07
N SER A 314 -12.21 2.77 13.87
CA SER A 314 -11.89 4.19 13.63
C SER A 314 -10.55 4.51 14.28
N GLY A 315 -9.47 4.42 13.51
CA GLY A 315 -8.16 4.92 13.94
C GLY A 315 -8.05 6.41 13.60
N THR A 316 -8.30 7.29 14.57
CA THR A 316 -7.93 8.71 14.49
C THR A 316 -6.54 8.88 15.11
N ASN A 317 -5.51 9.07 14.28
CA ASN A 317 -4.25 9.65 14.75
C ASN A 317 -4.34 11.17 14.62
N GLY A 318 -4.91 11.80 15.65
CA GLY A 318 -4.87 13.25 15.83
C GLY A 318 -3.68 13.63 16.69
N ALA A 319 -2.66 14.25 16.09
CA ALA A 319 -1.66 15.01 16.82
C ALA A 319 -2.28 16.36 17.22
N ASN A 320 -3.06 16.37 18.31
CA ASN A 320 -3.30 17.51 19.20
C ASN A 320 -4.21 17.02 20.34
N GLY A 321 -3.73 17.16 21.57
CA GLY A 321 -4.38 16.62 22.77
C GLY A 321 -5.82 17.12 22.95
N ALA A 322 -6.76 16.19 22.88
CA ALA A 322 -8.08 16.31 23.47
C ALA A 322 -8.45 14.93 24.03
N ASP A 323 -8.59 14.86 25.36
CA ASP A 323 -9.11 13.68 26.05
C ASP A 323 -10.52 13.37 25.55
N VAL A 324 -10.70 12.15 25.05
CA VAL A 324 -12.03 11.55 24.86
C VAL A 324 -12.17 10.43 25.89
N ILE A 325 -12.87 10.74 26.97
CA ILE A 325 -13.32 9.75 27.96
C ILE A 325 -14.47 8.96 27.32
N GLY A 326 -14.18 7.78 26.78
CA GLY A 326 -15.17 6.80 26.39
C GLY A 326 -15.74 6.08 27.60
N ASN A 327 -17.04 6.28 27.85
CA ASN A 327 -17.77 5.62 28.94
C ASN A 327 -17.98 4.13 28.59
N VAL A 328 -17.22 3.23 29.23
CA VAL A 328 -17.46 1.78 29.16
C VAL A 328 -18.42 1.41 30.28
N GLY A 329 -19.61 0.94 29.93
CA GLY A 329 -20.57 0.39 30.88
C GLY A 329 -19.98 -0.83 31.58
N ALA A 330 -19.64 -0.67 32.86
CA ALA A 330 -19.16 -1.74 33.72
C ALA A 330 -20.34 -2.61 34.19
N ASN A 331 -20.34 -3.87 33.77
CA ASN A 331 -20.93 -4.97 34.53
C ASN A 331 -19.78 -5.90 34.93
N GLY A 332 -19.52 -5.99 36.24
CA GLY A 332 -18.57 -6.96 36.81
C GLY A 332 -17.44 -6.30 37.58
N ALA A 333 -17.45 -6.52 38.90
CA ALA A 333 -16.51 -5.99 39.86
C ALA A 333 -15.08 -6.50 39.64
N ASP A 334 -14.09 -5.60 39.70
CA ASP A 334 -13.04 -5.61 40.71
C ASP A 334 -12.13 -4.38 40.57
N GLY A 335 -11.60 -3.94 41.71
CA GLY A 335 -11.23 -2.56 41.99
C GLY A 335 -10.10 -1.95 41.14
N VAL A 336 -10.27 -0.67 40.80
CA VAL A 336 -9.19 0.20 40.34
C VAL A 336 -9.20 1.48 41.18
N SER A 337 -8.05 1.77 41.78
CA SER A 337 -7.78 2.97 42.58
C SER A 337 -7.61 4.19 41.68
N TYR A 338 -8.22 5.31 42.04
CA TYR A 338 -8.00 6.61 41.42
C TYR A 338 -6.77 7.29 42.04
N SER A 339 -5.90 7.88 41.22
CA SER A 339 -4.95 8.91 41.65
C SER A 339 -5.30 10.21 40.94
N ALA A 340 -5.47 11.26 41.73
CA ALA A 340 -5.91 12.57 41.28
C ALA A 340 -4.78 13.40 40.67
N VAL A 341 -5.20 14.35 39.85
CA VAL A 341 -4.42 15.35 39.13
C VAL A 341 -3.65 16.29 40.05
N GLY A 342 -2.41 16.61 39.68
CA GLY A 342 -1.72 17.85 40.07
C GLY A 342 -1.27 18.58 38.81
N GLY A 343 -1.98 19.65 38.44
CA GLY A 343 -1.56 20.58 37.39
C GLY A 343 -0.71 21.69 37.99
N GLN A 344 0.42 22.01 37.35
CA GLN A 344 0.95 23.38 37.28
C GLN A 344 2.05 23.45 36.20
N GLY A 345 2.04 24.55 35.45
CA GLY A 345 2.85 24.76 34.27
C GLY A 345 4.35 24.80 34.55
N GLY A 346 5.11 24.37 33.55
CA GLY A 346 6.57 24.44 33.55
C GLY A 346 7.13 23.52 32.47
N ARG A 347 8.06 24.05 31.66
CA ARG A 347 8.76 23.36 30.59
C ARG A 347 9.30 22.01 31.09
N GLY A 348 8.83 20.90 30.52
CA GLY A 348 9.22 19.55 30.90
C GLY A 348 9.90 18.82 29.74
N GLY A 349 11.19 18.53 29.90
CA GLY A 349 11.82 17.41 29.18
C GLY A 349 11.26 16.09 29.72
N SER A 350 11.10 15.11 28.85
CA SER A 350 10.56 13.79 29.20
C SER A 350 11.56 13.02 30.07
N ALA A 351 11.15 12.66 31.28
CA ALA A 351 11.84 11.67 32.11
C ALA A 351 11.28 10.27 31.82
N TYR A 352 12.15 9.32 31.48
CA TYR A 352 11.83 7.90 31.51
C TYR A 352 12.26 7.31 32.85
N SER A 353 11.31 6.68 33.54
CA SER A 353 11.58 5.86 34.72
C SER A 353 11.96 4.45 34.27
N SER A 354 13.19 4.04 34.57
CA SER A 354 13.66 2.65 34.49
C SER A 354 13.70 2.09 35.91
N SER A 355 13.21 0.87 36.10
CA SER A 355 13.03 0.21 37.41
C SER A 355 14.33 -0.18 38.12
N ASN A 356 15.50 0.26 37.65
CA ASN A 356 16.77 0.04 38.34
C ASN A 356 17.39 1.42 38.63
N GLY A 357 17.27 1.86 39.89
CA GLY A 357 17.53 3.22 40.34
C GLY A 357 18.94 3.74 40.09
N ASN A 358 19.13 4.39 38.95
CA ASN A 358 20.17 5.40 38.77
C ASN A 358 19.70 6.47 37.77
N THR A 359 19.58 7.71 38.22
CA THR A 359 19.10 8.84 37.41
C THR A 359 20.29 9.64 36.92
N VAL A 360 20.49 9.69 35.60
CA VAL A 360 21.44 10.63 34.98
C VAL A 360 20.64 11.75 34.32
N VAL A 361 20.84 12.98 34.77
CA VAL A 361 20.27 14.18 34.15
C VAL A 361 21.32 14.76 33.20
N ARG A 362 20.99 14.92 31.92
CA ARG A 362 21.77 15.73 30.97
C ARG A 362 21.04 17.06 30.73
N GLY A 363 21.70 18.16 31.06
CA GLY A 363 21.26 19.50 30.67
C GLY A 363 21.61 19.77 29.21
N ALA A 364 20.69 20.41 28.49
CA ALA A 364 20.95 20.99 27.19
C ALA A 364 21.56 22.38 27.42
N ASP A 365 22.86 22.51 27.22
CA ASP A 365 23.55 23.67 26.65
C ASP A 365 25.03 23.30 26.51
N GLY A 366 25.54 23.33 25.27
CA GLY A 366 26.92 22.99 24.98
C GLY A 366 27.85 24.15 25.31
N GLN A 367 28.71 23.98 26.32
CA GLN A 367 30.07 24.54 26.40
C GLN A 367 30.94 23.63 27.28
N ASP A 368 32.24 23.63 26.96
CA ASP A 368 33.31 22.82 27.52
C ASP A 368 33.33 22.74 29.06
N GLY A 369 33.69 21.56 29.60
CA GLY A 369 34.06 21.47 31.02
C GLY A 369 34.15 20.05 31.59
N SER A 370 35.36 19.52 31.62
CA SER A 370 35.93 18.61 32.65
C SER A 370 35.07 17.45 33.17
N SER A 371 35.50 16.23 32.83
CA SER A 371 35.19 15.02 33.58
C SER A 371 35.76 15.10 35.01
N ILE A 372 34.91 14.99 36.02
CA ILE A 372 35.31 14.62 37.38
C ILE A 372 34.99 13.13 37.54
N THR A 373 36.04 12.31 37.51
CA THR A 373 36.01 10.90 37.88
C THR A 373 36.39 10.81 39.35
N THR A 374 35.46 10.40 40.22
CA THR A 374 35.79 10.00 41.59
C THR A 374 35.87 8.48 41.68
N GLY A 375 37.11 7.98 41.73
CA GLY A 375 37.60 6.92 42.63
C GLY A 375 36.92 5.54 42.61
N GLY A 376 37.69 4.52 42.20
CA GLY A 376 37.37 3.12 42.45
C GLY A 376 38.26 2.15 41.69
N ASP A 377 39.49 1.98 42.20
CA ASP A 377 40.46 0.89 42.03
C ASP A 377 40.89 0.42 40.63
N GLY A 378 42.20 0.61 40.40
CA GLY A 378 42.84 0.41 39.12
C GLY A 378 43.18 -1.04 38.76
N GLN A 379 43.48 -1.24 37.48
CA GLN A 379 44.69 -1.91 37.03
C GLN A 379 45.14 -1.29 35.70
N SER A 380 46.41 -0.88 35.70
CA SER A 380 47.18 -0.43 34.55
C SER A 380 47.71 -1.63 33.77
N PHE A 381 47.49 -1.67 32.45
CA PHE A 381 48.41 -2.31 31.51
C PHE A 381 48.72 -1.35 30.36
N GLN A 382 50.00 -1.30 30.02
CA GLN A 382 50.68 -0.33 29.18
C GLN A 382 51.30 -1.07 27.98
N GLY A 383 51.22 -0.47 26.79
CA GLY A 383 51.98 -0.83 25.57
C GLY A 383 51.31 -1.91 24.70
N ASN A 384 51.46 -1.95 23.37
CA ASN A 384 52.33 -1.20 22.47
C ASN A 384 51.89 -1.46 21.00
N ASP A 385 52.37 -0.62 20.08
CA ASP A 385 52.48 -0.80 18.61
C ASP A 385 51.17 -0.72 17.77
N GLY A 386 51.04 0.15 16.75
CA GLY A 386 52.05 0.76 15.88
C GLY A 386 52.06 0.05 14.52
N GLY A 387 51.16 0.45 13.61
CA GLY A 387 51.02 -0.20 12.31
C GLY A 387 50.52 0.73 11.20
N VAL A 388 51.43 1.56 10.68
CA VAL A 388 51.25 2.34 9.44
C VAL A 388 51.21 1.37 8.26
N ARG A 389 50.11 1.32 7.49
CA ARG A 389 50.06 0.61 6.21
C ARG A 389 50.31 1.57 5.05
N THR A 390 51.42 1.35 4.36
CA THR A 390 51.77 1.93 3.07
C THR A 390 50.88 1.37 1.96
N ILE A 391 50.19 2.23 1.21
CA ILE A 391 49.52 1.88 -0.04
C ILE A 391 50.59 1.92 -1.14
N ARG A 392 50.88 0.76 -1.75
CA ARG A 392 51.65 0.69 -3.01
C ARG A 392 50.68 0.75 -4.18
N SER A 393 50.82 1.78 -5.00
CA SER A 393 50.30 1.86 -6.35
C SER A 393 51.17 1.00 -7.28
N ASN A 394 50.55 0.07 -8.02
CA ASN A 394 51.18 -0.55 -9.17
C ASN A 394 50.50 -0.02 -10.43
N ALA A 395 51.23 0.85 -11.14
CA ALA A 395 51.04 1.11 -12.55
C ALA A 395 51.87 0.09 -13.34
N SER A 396 51.27 -0.55 -14.35
CA SER A 396 52.04 -1.14 -15.44
C SER A 396 51.41 -0.74 -16.77
N GLN A 397 51.97 0.31 -17.35
CA GLN A 397 52.02 0.54 -18.79
C GLN A 397 53.16 -0.31 -19.35
N ALA A 398 52.90 -0.99 -20.48
CA ALA A 398 53.77 -1.21 -21.64
C ALA A 398 53.23 -2.44 -22.40
N ASP A 399 53.34 -2.60 -23.72
CA ASP A 399 53.55 -1.78 -24.91
C ASP A 399 53.64 -2.82 -26.06
N LEU A 400 53.33 -2.45 -27.32
CA LEU A 400 53.83 -3.07 -28.58
C LEU A 400 53.42 -4.56 -28.89
N GLN A 401 53.12 -5.04 -30.11
CA GLN A 401 53.29 -4.60 -31.51
C GLN A 401 52.21 -5.18 -32.44
N MET A 402 52.12 -4.52 -33.60
CA MET A 402 51.57 -4.93 -34.89
C MET A 402 51.85 -6.38 -35.33
N SER A 403 50.84 -7.00 -35.93
CA SER A 403 50.92 -7.73 -37.21
C SER A 403 49.53 -7.85 -37.82
#